data_AF-A0A1H5M2V2-F1
#
_entry.id   AF-A0A1H5M2V2-F1
#
_cell.length_a   1.000
_cell.length_b   1.000
_cell.length_c   1.000
_cell.angle_alpha   90.00
_cell.angle_beta   90.00
_cell.angle_gamma   90.00
#
_symmetry.space_group_name_H-M   'P 1'
#
loop_
_entity.id
_entity.type
_entity.pdbx_description
1 polymer ?
#
loop_
_entity_poly.entity_id
_entity_poly.type
_entity_poly.pdbx_seq_one_letter_code
_entity_poly.pdbx_strand_id
1 'polypeptide(L)'
;MKFSKRTLTALTAAAAFSAALTAAAPSSSAASGCWYSGGEWWCNNVRGAAVYEPSETNGYPHADVVVGYMYSNPSWFRCRRDDGPYVGGPHPNRWVFTEADNGEWGYMKDTSISSETNPLPVC
;
A
#
# COMPACT_ATOMS: atom_id res chain seq x y z
N MET A 1 -9.98 -70.76 43.90
CA MET A 1 -10.47 -69.47 44.46
C MET A 1 -10.77 -68.53 43.30
N LYS A 2 -12.03 -68.08 43.17
CA LYS A 2 -12.49 -67.13 42.13
C LYS A 2 -12.33 -65.71 42.69
N PHE A 3 -11.73 -64.78 41.95
CA PHE A 3 -11.83 -63.36 42.27
C PHE A 3 -12.31 -62.53 41.08
N SER A 4 -13.19 -61.61 41.45
CA SER A 4 -14.19 -60.92 40.66
C SER A 4 -13.68 -59.58 40.12
N LYS A 5 -14.30 -59.10 39.04
CA LYS A 5 -14.10 -57.80 38.38
C LYS A 5 -14.62 -56.64 39.25
N ARG A 6 -14.27 -55.39 38.85
CA ARG A 6 -14.95 -54.06 39.02
C ARG A 6 -14.21 -53.07 39.95
N THR A 7 -14.04 -51.74 39.71
CA THR A 7 -14.40 -50.76 38.66
C THR A 7 -13.69 -49.40 38.96
N LEU A 8 -13.44 -48.59 37.92
CA LEU A 8 -13.43 -47.11 37.79
C LEU A 8 -12.69 -46.15 38.78
N THR A 9 -11.69 -45.46 38.21
CA THR A 9 -11.52 -44.00 37.98
C THR A 9 -12.26 -42.94 38.83
N ALA A 10 -11.53 -41.93 39.34
CA ALA A 10 -11.95 -40.51 39.44
C ALA A 10 -10.74 -39.57 39.66
N LEU A 11 -10.32 -38.82 38.62
CA LEU A 11 -10.45 -37.36 38.45
C LEU A 11 -9.62 -36.48 39.41
N THR A 12 -8.38 -36.18 39.00
CA THR A 12 -7.59 -35.01 39.44
C THR A 12 -8.12 -33.75 38.75
N ALA A 13 -8.74 -32.84 39.52
CA ALA A 13 -9.09 -31.50 39.06
C ALA A 13 -7.87 -30.57 39.24
N ALA A 14 -7.14 -30.31 38.15
CA ALA A 14 -6.16 -29.23 38.09
C ALA A 14 -6.86 -27.97 37.56
N ALA A 15 -7.04 -26.97 38.41
CA ALA A 15 -7.53 -25.66 38.01
C ALA A 15 -6.41 -24.92 37.25
N ALA A 16 -6.53 -24.82 35.93
CA ALA A 16 -5.65 -24.01 35.09
C ALA A 16 -6.09 -22.54 35.15
N PHE A 17 -5.21 -21.67 35.67
CA PHE A 17 -5.36 -20.21 35.61
C PHE A 17 -5.01 -19.76 34.18
N SER A 18 -6.02 -19.50 33.36
CA SER A 18 -5.82 -18.94 32.02
C SER A 18 -5.55 -17.43 32.13
N ALA A 19 -4.28 -17.04 32.13
CA ALA A 19 -3.89 -15.66 31.90
C ALA A 19 -4.19 -15.29 30.44
N ALA A 20 -5.29 -14.57 30.21
CA ALA A 20 -5.62 -14.03 28.90
C ALA A 20 -4.62 -12.92 28.55
N LEU A 21 -3.62 -13.23 27.71
CA LEU A 21 -2.86 -12.21 27.01
C LEU A 21 -3.81 -11.54 26.01
N THR A 22 -4.31 -10.36 26.34
CA THR A 22 -4.95 -9.48 25.37
C THR A 22 -3.87 -8.96 24.43
N ALA A 23 -3.65 -9.64 23.31
CA ALA A 23 -2.87 -9.10 22.21
C ALA A 23 -3.59 -7.85 21.70
N ALA A 24 -2.99 -6.68 21.89
CA ALA A 24 -3.47 -5.46 21.25
C ALA A 24 -3.42 -5.67 19.74
N ALA A 25 -4.57 -5.48 19.06
CA ALA A 25 -4.58 -5.49 17.61
C ALA A 25 -3.70 -4.35 17.09
N PRO A 26 -2.88 -4.58 16.05
CA PRO A 26 -2.09 -3.50 15.46
C PRO A 26 -3.04 -2.44 14.88
N SER A 27 -2.94 -1.21 15.39
CA SER A 27 -3.64 -0.06 14.83
C SER A 27 -2.92 0.40 13.56
N SER A 28 -3.59 0.35 12.41
CA SER A 28 -3.09 0.99 11.19
C SER A 28 -3.36 2.49 11.24
N SER A 29 -2.31 3.32 11.22
CA SER A 29 -2.46 4.77 11.02
C SER A 29 -2.78 5.06 9.56
N ALA A 30 -3.68 6.00 9.30
CA ALA A 30 -3.93 6.50 7.96
C ALA A 30 -2.65 7.15 7.39
N ALA A 31 -2.38 6.92 6.11
CA ALA A 31 -1.26 7.56 5.42
C ALA A 31 -1.39 9.08 5.47
N SER A 32 -0.28 9.79 5.66
CA SER A 32 -0.28 11.26 5.54
C SER A 32 -0.55 11.65 4.09
N GLY A 33 -1.46 12.60 3.88
CA GLY A 33 -1.76 13.12 2.55
C GLY A 33 -0.57 13.77 1.87
N CYS A 34 -0.56 13.76 0.54
CA CYS A 34 0.30 14.63 -0.25
C CYS A 34 0.03 16.10 0.13
N TRP A 35 1.07 16.92 0.09
CA TRP A 35 1.00 18.33 0.50
C TRP A 35 1.52 19.26 -0.60
N TYR A 36 0.90 20.42 -0.73
CA TYR A 36 1.32 21.42 -1.71
C TYR A 36 2.39 22.34 -1.13
N SER A 37 3.52 22.48 -1.82
CA SER A 37 4.61 23.38 -1.44
C SER A 37 5.48 23.74 -2.64
N GLY A 38 5.92 25.01 -2.72
CA GLY A 38 6.85 25.46 -3.76
C GLY A 38 6.32 25.34 -5.19
N GLY A 39 4.99 25.33 -5.39
CA GLY A 39 4.38 25.19 -6.71
C GLY A 39 3.99 23.75 -7.09
N GLU A 40 4.39 22.77 -6.28
CA GLU A 40 4.22 21.36 -6.57
C GLU A 40 3.49 20.60 -5.46
N TRP A 41 2.88 19.46 -5.80
CA TRP A 41 2.36 18.52 -4.81
C TRP A 41 3.41 17.48 -4.46
N TRP A 42 3.81 17.43 -3.21
CA TRP A 42 4.80 16.50 -2.68
C TRP A 42 4.11 15.30 -2.03
N CYS A 43 4.62 14.11 -2.30
CA CYS A 43 4.15 12.86 -1.72
C CYS A 43 5.36 12.01 -1.29
N ASN A 44 5.21 11.22 -0.23
CA ASN A 44 6.19 10.19 0.07
C ASN A 44 5.98 8.99 -0.86
N ASN A 45 7.01 8.54 -1.54
CA ASN A 45 6.97 7.46 -2.53
C ASN A 45 7.98 6.35 -2.23
N VAL A 46 7.77 5.20 -2.85
CA VAL A 46 8.74 4.11 -2.85
C VAL A 46 9.95 4.54 -3.69
N ARG A 47 11.14 4.46 -3.07
CA ARG A 47 12.40 4.74 -3.74
C ARG A 47 12.70 3.68 -4.80
N GLY A 48 13.09 4.11 -5.99
CA GLY A 48 13.33 3.24 -7.16
C GLY A 48 12.05 2.80 -7.85
N ALA A 49 10.90 3.42 -7.56
CA ALA A 49 9.65 3.09 -8.24
C ALA A 49 9.70 3.57 -9.70
N ALA A 50 9.16 2.74 -10.60
CA ALA A 50 9.12 3.02 -12.03
C ALA A 50 8.11 4.12 -12.36
N VAL A 51 8.48 4.93 -13.36
CA VAL A 51 7.64 5.90 -14.04
C VAL A 51 7.39 5.38 -15.46
N TYR A 52 6.12 5.35 -15.85
CA TYR A 52 5.65 4.68 -17.04
C TYR A 52 5.20 5.68 -18.10
N GLU A 53 5.40 5.32 -19.36
CA GLU A 53 5.09 6.16 -20.51
C GLU A 53 3.59 6.53 -20.56
N PRO A 54 3.25 7.79 -20.88
CA PRO A 54 1.92 8.14 -21.35
C PRO A 54 1.70 7.62 -22.77
N SER A 55 0.59 6.95 -23.03
CA SER A 55 0.21 6.53 -24.39
C SER A 55 0.13 7.73 -25.33
N GLU A 56 0.77 7.63 -26.49
CA GLU A 56 0.71 8.68 -27.53
C GLU A 56 -0.72 8.94 -28.04
N THR A 57 -1.63 7.97 -27.90
CA THR A 57 -2.99 8.06 -28.45
C THR A 57 -3.90 8.95 -27.61
N ASN A 58 -3.79 8.88 -26.28
CA ASN A 58 -4.73 9.54 -25.37
C ASN A 58 -4.07 10.14 -24.12
N GLY A 59 -2.76 10.01 -23.95
CA GLY A 59 -2.02 10.45 -22.78
C GLY A 59 -2.27 9.63 -21.51
N TYR A 60 -2.89 8.45 -21.61
CA TYR A 60 -3.16 7.60 -20.44
C TYR A 60 -1.91 6.82 -20.04
N PRO A 61 -1.75 6.48 -18.75
CA PRO A 61 -0.67 5.60 -18.31
C PRO A 61 -0.66 4.28 -19.07
N HIS A 62 0.50 3.91 -19.61
CA HIS A 62 0.76 2.64 -20.27
C HIS A 62 1.68 1.77 -19.38
N ALA A 63 1.14 0.70 -18.80
CA ALA A 63 1.84 -0.05 -17.73
C ALA A 63 3.03 -0.90 -18.20
N ASP A 64 3.27 -0.96 -19.51
CA ASP A 64 4.23 -1.89 -20.12
C ASP A 64 5.56 -1.23 -20.49
N VAL A 65 5.62 0.10 -20.52
CA VAL A 65 6.82 0.86 -20.93
C VAL A 65 7.27 1.75 -19.79
N VAL A 66 8.48 1.51 -19.28
CA VAL A 66 9.11 2.31 -18.24
C VAL A 66 10.00 3.37 -18.91
N VAL A 67 9.72 4.65 -18.65
CA VAL A 67 10.51 5.79 -19.15
C VAL A 67 11.59 6.25 -18.18
N GLY A 68 11.45 5.88 -16.91
CA GLY A 68 12.41 6.27 -15.87
C GLY A 68 12.08 5.68 -14.51
N TYR A 69 12.85 6.11 -13.50
CA TYR A 69 12.68 5.70 -12.11
C TYR A 69 12.79 6.92 -11.20
N MET A 70 12.15 6.83 -10.04
CA MET A 70 12.16 7.88 -9.03
C MET A 70 12.97 7.42 -7.81
N TYR A 71 14.16 7.98 -7.59
CA TYR A 71 15.03 7.67 -6.45
C TYR A 71 14.96 8.73 -5.34
N SER A 72 14.31 9.86 -5.60
CA SER A 72 13.96 10.87 -4.60
C SER A 72 12.80 10.40 -3.70
N ASN A 73 12.78 10.92 -2.46
CA ASN A 73 11.67 10.82 -1.52
C ASN A 73 11.80 11.93 -0.46
N PRO A 74 10.82 12.84 -0.32
CA PRO A 74 9.60 12.92 -1.11
C PRO A 74 9.88 13.32 -2.56
N SER A 75 8.97 12.96 -3.45
CA SER A 75 8.96 13.39 -4.84
C SER A 75 7.74 14.27 -5.10
N TRP A 76 7.80 15.07 -6.15
CA TRP A 76 6.69 15.91 -6.56
C TRP A 76 5.88 15.28 -7.69
N PHE A 77 4.60 15.61 -7.74
CA PHE A 77 3.61 15.09 -8.67
C PHE A 77 2.69 16.23 -9.11
N ARG A 78 2.15 16.17 -10.33
CA ARG A 78 1.28 17.22 -10.88
C ARG A 78 -0.18 16.99 -10.57
N CYS A 79 -0.64 15.79 -10.90
CA CYS A 79 -2.05 15.43 -10.88
C CYS A 79 -2.19 13.91 -10.80
N ARG A 80 -3.40 13.46 -10.47
CA ARG A 80 -3.81 12.06 -10.50
C ARG A 80 -4.79 11.79 -11.63
N ARG A 81 -4.81 10.55 -12.08
CA ARG A 81 -5.76 10.00 -13.03
C ARG A 81 -6.34 8.72 -12.42
N ASP A 82 -7.67 8.61 -12.39
CA ASP A 82 -8.41 7.55 -11.67
C ASP A 82 -8.90 6.40 -12.58
N ASP A 83 -8.66 6.51 -13.88
CA ASP A 83 -9.19 5.63 -14.93
C ASP A 83 -8.08 4.91 -15.74
N GLY A 84 -6.90 4.74 -15.13
CA GLY A 84 -5.77 4.03 -15.74
C GLY A 84 -5.88 2.50 -15.65
N PRO A 85 -4.88 1.77 -16.17
CA PRO A 85 -4.77 0.32 -16.00
C PRO A 85 -4.77 -0.09 -14.53
N TYR A 86 -5.22 -1.31 -14.24
CA TYR A 86 -5.30 -1.82 -12.87
C TYR A 86 -3.91 -1.98 -12.23
N VAL A 87 -3.73 -1.44 -11.03
CA VAL A 87 -2.50 -1.48 -10.22
C VAL A 87 -2.71 -2.01 -8.81
N GLY A 88 -3.98 -2.19 -8.39
CA GLY A 88 -4.35 -2.68 -7.06
C GLY A 88 -4.34 -1.62 -5.97
N GLY A 89 -4.41 -2.05 -4.71
CA GLY A 89 -4.47 -1.14 -3.56
C GLY A 89 -5.84 -0.44 -3.38
N PRO A 90 -5.93 0.56 -2.49
CA PRO A 90 -7.16 1.30 -2.21
C PRO A 90 -7.69 2.10 -3.41
N HIS A 91 -6.81 2.47 -4.35
CA HIS A 91 -7.16 3.15 -5.60
C HIS A 91 -6.74 2.27 -6.79
N PRO A 92 -7.57 1.28 -7.17
CA PRO A 92 -7.11 0.19 -8.01
C PRO A 92 -6.69 0.58 -9.43
N ASN A 93 -7.12 1.74 -9.91
CA ASN A 93 -6.88 2.26 -11.25
C ASN A 93 -6.18 3.62 -11.24
N ARG A 94 -5.63 4.04 -10.08
CA ARG A 94 -5.03 5.36 -9.95
C ARG A 94 -3.57 5.38 -10.33
N TRP A 95 -3.23 6.41 -11.10
CA TRP A 95 -1.88 6.75 -11.51
C TRP A 95 -1.64 8.24 -11.29
N VAL A 96 -0.39 8.61 -11.05
CA VAL A 96 -0.01 9.99 -10.73
C VAL A 96 1.07 10.48 -11.67
N PHE A 97 0.87 11.66 -12.24
CA PHE A 97 1.76 12.22 -13.25
C PHE A 97 2.95 12.95 -12.60
N THR A 98 4.16 12.67 -13.07
CA THR A 98 5.41 13.20 -12.52
C THR A 98 6.51 13.22 -13.60
N GLU A 99 7.65 13.81 -13.26
CA GLU A 99 8.89 13.74 -14.03
C GLU A 99 9.86 12.80 -13.29
N ALA A 100 10.33 11.75 -13.97
CA ALA A 100 11.32 10.84 -13.41
C ALA A 100 12.68 11.54 -13.20
N ASP A 101 13.58 10.94 -12.42
CA ASP A 101 14.88 11.56 -12.11
C ASP A 101 15.78 11.76 -13.35
N ASN A 102 15.47 11.09 -14.47
CA ASN A 102 16.14 11.30 -15.77
C ASN A 102 15.52 12.41 -16.63
N GLY A 103 14.51 13.12 -16.13
CA GLY A 103 13.82 14.21 -16.83
C GLY A 103 12.66 13.76 -17.72
N GLU A 104 12.37 12.46 -17.80
CA GLU A 104 11.28 11.94 -18.62
C GLU A 104 9.94 12.03 -17.89
N TRP A 105 8.90 12.51 -18.59
CA TRP A 105 7.57 12.66 -18.04
C TRP A 105 6.77 11.35 -18.15
N GLY A 106 6.03 11.03 -17.10
CA GLY A 106 5.17 9.86 -17.12
C GLY A 106 4.34 9.67 -15.87
N TYR A 107 3.82 8.47 -15.73
CA TYR A 107 2.93 8.11 -14.65
C TYR A 107 3.58 7.11 -13.69
N MET A 108 3.52 7.40 -12.40
CA MET A 108 3.81 6.43 -11.34
C MET A 108 2.51 5.78 -10.87
N LYS A 109 2.57 4.49 -10.50
CA LYS A 109 1.44 3.77 -9.91
C LYS A 109 1.12 4.33 -8.53
N ASP A 110 -0.15 4.50 -8.20
CA ASP A 110 -0.57 4.92 -6.85
C ASP A 110 -0.07 3.96 -5.75
N THR A 111 0.01 2.67 -6.07
CA THR A 111 0.56 1.65 -5.16
C THR A 111 2.05 1.78 -4.87
N SER A 112 2.77 2.64 -5.61
CA SER A 112 4.14 3.05 -5.32
C SER A 112 4.23 4.34 -4.50
N ILE A 113 3.11 4.91 -4.09
CA ILE A 113 3.03 6.08 -3.22
C ILE A 113 2.55 5.64 -1.84
N SER A 114 3.30 6.07 -0.82
CA SER A 114 3.00 5.79 0.59
C SER A 114 2.13 6.88 1.22
N SER A 115 2.20 8.10 0.69
CA SER A 115 1.28 9.19 1.05
C SER A 115 -0.10 8.98 0.44
N GLU A 116 -1.10 9.57 1.07
CA GLU A 116 -2.44 9.57 0.52
C GLU A 116 -2.59 10.56 -0.65
N THR A 117 -3.13 10.11 -1.78
CA THR A 117 -3.14 10.81 -3.07
C THR A 117 -4.46 11.49 -3.46
N ASN A 118 -5.56 11.36 -2.68
CA ASN A 118 -6.79 12.15 -2.88
C ASN A 118 -6.60 13.69 -2.84
N PRO A 119 -5.54 14.25 -2.24
CA PRO A 119 -5.26 15.69 -2.36
C PRO A 119 -4.76 16.14 -3.74
N LEU A 120 -4.17 15.25 -4.55
CA LEU A 120 -3.69 15.63 -5.89
C LEU A 120 -4.87 16.14 -6.77
N PRO A 121 -4.67 17.14 -7.64
CA PRO A 121 -5.71 17.53 -8.58
C PRO A 121 -5.89 16.44 -9.65
N VAL A 122 -7.02 16.42 -10.32
CA VAL A 122 -7.28 15.51 -11.45
C VAL A 122 -6.58 16.02 -12.71
N CYS A 123 -5.95 15.11 -13.47
CA CYS A 123 -5.54 15.34 -14.86
C CYS A 123 -6.77 15.22 -15.78
#